data_AF-V6S0F4-F1
#
_entry.id   AF-V6S0F4-F1
#
_cell.length_a   1.000
_cell.length_b   1.000
_cell.length_c   1.000
_cell.angle_alpha   90.00
_cell.angle_beta   90.00
_cell.angle_gamma   90.00
#
_symmetry.space_group_name_H-M   'P 1'
#
loop_
_entity.id
_entity.type
_entity.pdbx_description
1 polymer ?
#
loop_
_entity_poly.entity_id
_entity_poly.type
_entity_poly.pdbx_seq_one_letter_code
_entity_poly.pdbx_strand_id
1 'polypeptide(L)'
;MELERSVFNKAKHEFEYVNKNVLIAIDGIPLFGSDGEMPKYVLSNAILKIGNKTYKLQIDNMYNPWFGNNANGKFFKIENNGNQSVLKGVFSDGAGTYGAEWLIFGNSSIRTILTNDEDILFKYFEMNQ
;
A
#
# COMPACT_ATOMS: atom_id res chain seq x y z
N MET A 1 -3.93 0.39 13.88
CA MET A 1 -4.33 0.45 12.47
C MET A 1 -5.19 -0.76 12.18
N GLU A 2 -6.23 -0.61 11.38
CA GLU A 2 -7.10 -1.70 10.95
C GLU A 2 -6.94 -1.85 9.44
N LEU A 3 -6.69 -3.08 8.99
CA LEU A 3 -6.45 -3.41 7.59
C LEU A 3 -7.28 -4.63 7.20
N GLU A 4 -7.88 -4.58 6.03
CA GLU A 4 -8.63 -5.69 5.46
C GLU A 4 -8.29 -5.84 4.00
N ARG A 5 -8.31 -7.09 3.52
CA ARG A 5 -8.18 -7.43 2.11
C ARG A 5 -9.38 -8.23 1.65
N SER A 6 -9.70 -8.11 0.38
CA SER A 6 -10.76 -8.86 -0.29
C SER A 6 -10.24 -9.53 -1.55
N VAL A 7 -10.98 -10.52 -2.05
CA VAL A 7 -10.64 -11.19 -3.32
C VAL A 7 -10.72 -10.18 -4.45
N PHE A 8 -9.68 -10.14 -5.29
CA PHE A 8 -9.63 -9.24 -6.44
C PHE A 8 -10.65 -9.66 -7.51
N ASN A 9 -11.50 -8.73 -7.96
CA ASN A 9 -12.51 -9.00 -8.97
C ASN A 9 -12.05 -8.49 -10.34
N LYS A 10 -11.38 -9.37 -11.09
CA LYS A 10 -10.84 -9.05 -12.42
C LYS A 10 -11.87 -8.53 -13.45
N ALA A 11 -13.16 -8.82 -13.28
CA ALA A 11 -14.17 -8.43 -14.28
C ALA A 11 -14.50 -6.93 -14.27
N LYS A 12 -13.97 -6.16 -13.30
CA LYS A 12 -14.24 -4.73 -13.12
C LYS A 12 -13.10 -3.82 -13.57
N HIS A 13 -12.06 -4.37 -14.18
CA HIS A 13 -10.81 -3.67 -14.40
C HIS A 13 -10.30 -3.83 -15.83
N GLU A 14 -9.54 -2.84 -16.26
CA GLU A 14 -8.74 -2.87 -17.50
C GLU A 14 -7.30 -3.27 -17.18
N PHE A 15 -6.65 -3.97 -18.11
CA PHE A 15 -5.33 -4.57 -17.89
C PHE A 15 -4.37 -4.23 -19.03
N GLU A 16 -3.14 -3.87 -18.67
CA GLU A 16 -2.05 -3.65 -19.61
C GLU A 16 -0.96 -4.70 -19.43
N TYR A 17 -0.49 -5.28 -20.54
CA TYR A 17 0.49 -6.37 -20.54
C TYR A 17 1.70 -6.06 -21.41
N VAL A 18 2.89 -6.44 -20.94
CA VAL A 18 4.12 -6.56 -21.74
C VAL A 18 4.30 -8.00 -22.20
N ASN A 19 4.71 -8.19 -23.46
CA ASN A 19 4.93 -9.50 -24.08
C ASN A 19 3.73 -10.47 -23.93
N LYS A 20 2.51 -9.90 -23.81
CA LYS A 20 1.21 -10.59 -23.63
C LYS A 20 1.03 -11.38 -22.33
N ASN A 21 2.04 -11.46 -21.47
CA ASN A 21 2.03 -12.37 -20.31
C ASN A 21 2.40 -11.70 -18.98
N VAL A 22 2.99 -10.50 -19.00
CA VAL A 22 3.40 -9.77 -17.78
C VAL A 22 2.46 -8.59 -17.59
N LEU A 23 1.61 -8.64 -16.56
CA LEU A 23 0.73 -7.52 -16.21
C LEU A 23 1.57 -6.36 -15.68
N ILE A 24 1.38 -5.15 -16.20
CA ILE A 24 2.16 -3.97 -15.77
C ILE A 24 1.30 -2.84 -15.23
N ALA A 25 0.01 -2.81 -15.57
CA ALA A 25 -0.91 -1.80 -15.06
C ALA A 25 -2.34 -2.35 -14.95
N ILE A 26 -3.09 -1.78 -14.01
CA ILE A 26 -4.53 -1.99 -13.84
C ILE A 26 -5.19 -0.61 -13.86
N ASP A 27 -6.24 -0.45 -14.66
CA ASP A 27 -6.96 0.83 -14.86
C ASP A 27 -6.02 2.01 -15.22
N GLY A 28 -4.98 1.74 -16.01
CA GLY A 28 -3.99 2.73 -16.44
C GLY A 28 -2.98 3.16 -15.36
N ILE A 29 -2.94 2.46 -14.21
CA ILE A 29 -2.04 2.76 -13.09
C ILE A 29 -1.04 1.62 -12.92
N PRO A 30 0.27 1.91 -12.74
CA PRO A 30 1.29 0.87 -12.55
C PRO A 30 0.92 -0.14 -11.46
N LEU A 31 1.25 -1.40 -11.70
CA LEU A 31 0.97 -2.49 -10.80
C LEU A 31 1.90 -2.46 -9.57
N PHE A 32 1.31 -2.46 -8.36
CA PHE A 32 2.03 -2.59 -7.09
C PHE A 32 1.52 -3.80 -6.31
N GLY A 33 2.43 -4.59 -5.74
CA GLY A 33 2.07 -5.81 -5.00
C GLY A 33 1.97 -7.08 -5.86
N SER A 34 2.56 -7.07 -7.05
CA SER A 34 2.72 -8.26 -7.88
C SER A 34 3.89 -8.12 -8.85
N ASP A 35 4.62 -9.21 -9.08
CA ASP A 35 5.70 -9.30 -10.08
C ASP A 35 5.18 -9.55 -11.51
N GLY A 36 4.00 -9.02 -11.82
CA GLY A 36 3.35 -9.11 -13.13
C GLY A 36 2.36 -10.26 -13.30
N GLU A 37 1.99 -10.92 -12.20
CA GLU A 37 0.88 -11.86 -12.17
C GLU A 37 -0.45 -11.15 -11.91
N MET A 38 -1.56 -11.83 -12.19
CA MET A 38 -2.89 -11.31 -11.83
C MET A 38 -3.05 -11.31 -10.30
N PRO A 39 -3.43 -10.17 -9.67
CA PRO A 39 -3.67 -10.12 -8.24
C PRO A 39 -4.73 -11.11 -7.76
N LYS A 40 -4.49 -11.71 -6.59
CA LYS A 40 -5.46 -12.54 -5.87
C LYS A 40 -6.29 -11.72 -4.91
N TYR A 41 -5.67 -10.72 -4.29
CA TYR A 41 -6.30 -9.85 -3.30
C TYR A 41 -6.07 -8.38 -3.60
N VAL A 42 -6.94 -7.54 -3.06
CA VAL A 42 -6.80 -6.08 -3.03
C VAL A 42 -7.00 -5.58 -1.61
N LEU A 43 -6.28 -4.53 -1.22
CA LEU A 43 -6.53 -3.83 0.02
C LEU A 43 -7.91 -3.19 -0.05
N SER A 44 -8.83 -3.64 0.80
CA SER A 44 -10.24 -3.20 0.79
C SER A 44 -10.57 -2.23 1.91
N ASN A 45 -9.77 -2.20 2.97
CA ASN A 45 -9.92 -1.25 4.05
C ASN A 45 -8.55 -0.92 4.67
N ALA A 46 -8.34 0.36 4.99
CA ALA A 46 -7.21 0.82 5.78
C ALA A 46 -7.64 2.01 6.64
N ILE A 47 -7.69 1.79 7.95
CA ILE A 47 -8.13 2.77 8.93
C ILE A 47 -7.00 3.03 9.93
N LEU A 48 -6.59 4.29 10.01
CA LEU A 48 -5.67 4.79 11.03
C LEU A 48 -6.47 5.46 12.16
N LYS A 49 -6.18 5.09 13.40
CA LYS A 49 -6.74 5.73 14.59
C LYS A 49 -5.62 6.41 15.37
N ILE A 50 -5.74 7.72 15.59
CA ILE A 50 -4.82 8.53 16.41
C ILE A 50 -5.65 9.30 17.44
N GLY A 51 -5.52 8.94 18.71
CA GLY A 51 -6.41 9.44 19.76
C GLY A 51 -7.87 9.14 19.42
N ASN A 52 -8.72 10.17 19.42
CA ASN A 52 -10.14 10.05 19.08
C ASN A 52 -10.45 10.25 17.58
N LYS A 53 -9.43 10.43 16.74
CA LYS A 53 -9.59 10.66 15.30
C LYS A 53 -9.41 9.37 14.51
N THR A 54 -10.21 9.23 13.47
CA THR A 54 -10.21 8.09 12.55
C THR A 54 -9.99 8.61 11.14
N TYR A 55 -9.01 8.04 10.44
CA TYR A 55 -8.65 8.40 9.07
C TYR A 55 -8.84 7.19 8.17
N LYS A 56 -9.68 7.35 7.14
CA LYS A 56 -9.80 6.36 6.06
C LYS A 56 -8.70 6.66 5.05
N LEU A 57 -7.72 5.77 4.97
CA LEU A 57 -6.57 5.96 4.10
C LEU A 57 -6.95 5.64 2.65
N GLN A 58 -6.28 6.31 1.73
CA GLN A 58 -6.41 6.04 0.30
C GLN A 58 -5.67 4.74 -0.04
N ILE A 59 -6.37 3.79 -0.68
CA ILE A 59 -5.92 2.39 -0.88
C ILE A 59 -6.05 1.88 -2.32
N ASP A 60 -6.42 2.74 -3.27
CA ASP A 60 -6.49 2.34 -4.68
C ASP A 60 -5.14 1.81 -5.16
N ASN A 61 -5.16 0.81 -6.05
CA ASN A 61 -3.97 0.22 -6.67
C ASN A 61 -2.99 -0.46 -5.70
N MET A 62 -3.48 -0.94 -4.56
CA MET A 62 -2.70 -1.70 -3.58
C MET A 62 -3.14 -3.17 -3.58
N TYR A 63 -2.37 -4.00 -4.31
CA TYR A 63 -2.70 -5.40 -4.55
C TYR A 63 -1.89 -6.35 -3.69
N ASN A 64 -2.42 -7.56 -3.50
CA ASN A 64 -1.87 -8.61 -2.62
C ASN A 64 -1.25 -8.06 -1.31
N PRO A 65 -1.96 -7.19 -0.56
CA PRO A 65 -1.37 -6.60 0.62
C PRO A 65 -1.06 -7.69 1.64
N TRP A 66 0.15 -7.63 2.19
CA TRP A 66 0.55 -8.42 3.33
C TRP A 66 1.07 -7.56 4.46
N PHE A 67 0.45 -7.76 5.61
CA PHE A 67 0.70 -6.99 6.83
C PHE A 67 0.78 -7.92 8.06
N GLY A 68 0.98 -9.23 7.83
CA GLY A 68 0.97 -10.27 8.85
C GLY A 68 -0.42 -10.58 9.43
N ASN A 69 -0.48 -11.50 10.41
CA ASN A 69 -1.73 -11.89 11.08
C ASN A 69 -2.27 -10.82 12.06
N ASN A 70 -1.41 -9.88 12.44
CA ASN A 70 -1.75 -8.63 13.11
C ASN A 70 -0.89 -7.57 12.42
N ALA A 71 -1.46 -6.41 12.06
CA ALA A 71 -0.72 -5.29 11.47
C ALA A 71 0.42 -4.89 12.41
N ASN A 72 1.56 -5.55 12.28
CA ASN A 72 2.67 -5.46 13.22
C ASN A 72 3.26 -4.06 13.06
N GLY A 73 3.58 -3.40 14.19
CA GLY A 73 4.29 -2.12 14.19
C GLY A 73 5.67 -2.13 13.52
N LYS A 74 6.13 -3.29 13.01
CA LYS A 74 7.34 -3.42 12.19
C LYS A 74 7.13 -3.00 10.74
N PHE A 75 5.91 -3.10 10.21
CA PHE A 75 5.60 -2.75 8.82
C PHE A 75 5.10 -1.31 8.67
N PHE A 76 4.79 -0.65 9.79
CA PHE A 76 4.19 0.69 9.80
C PHE A 76 4.94 1.58 10.78
N LYS A 77 5.36 2.75 10.31
CA LYS A 77 6.02 3.78 11.11
C LYS A 77 5.25 5.08 10.99
N ILE A 78 5.01 5.75 12.11
CA ILE A 78 4.40 7.07 12.13
C ILE A 78 5.40 8.10 12.67
N GLU A 79 5.61 9.16 11.92
CA GLU A 79 6.49 10.28 12.26
C GLU A 79 5.64 11.54 12.45
N ASN A 80 5.81 12.25 13.56
CA ASN A 80 5.03 13.44 13.87
C ASN A 80 5.87 14.70 13.70
N ASN A 81 5.40 15.64 12.88
CA ASN A 81 6.04 16.90 12.55
C ASN A 81 5.08 18.06 12.83
N GLY A 82 4.97 18.44 14.11
CA GLY A 82 4.07 19.52 14.56
C GLY A 82 2.61 19.19 14.28
N ASN A 83 1.99 19.91 13.34
CA ASN A 83 0.57 19.74 12.99
C ASN A 83 0.31 18.62 11.97
N GLN A 84 1.36 17.98 11.48
CA GLN A 84 1.31 16.92 10.47
C GLN A 84 1.87 15.63 11.04
N SER A 85 1.33 14.50 10.58
CA SER A 85 1.92 13.19 10.80
C SER A 85 2.11 12.50 9.46
N VAL A 86 3.17 11.71 9.33
CA VAL A 86 3.44 10.88 8.16
C VAL A 86 3.38 9.43 8.60
N LEU A 87 2.46 8.66 8.00
CA LEU A 87 2.39 7.22 8.17
C LEU A 87 3.06 6.55 6.96
N LYS A 88 4.10 5.78 7.20
CA LYS A 88 4.75 4.91 6.23
C LYS A 88 4.32 3.47 6.47
N GLY A 89 4.04 2.72 5.41
CA GLY A 89 3.70 1.31 5.45
C GLY A 89 4.40 0.52 4.36
N VAL A 90 4.92 -0.66 4.69
CA VAL A 90 5.49 -1.62 3.73
C VAL A 90 4.61 -2.87 3.69
N PHE A 91 4.34 -3.36 2.49
CA PHE A 91 3.52 -4.53 2.22
C PHE A 91 4.36 -5.54 1.42
N SER A 92 4.49 -6.77 1.93
CA SER A 92 5.33 -7.81 1.28
C SER A 92 4.93 -9.22 1.70
N ASP A 93 4.45 -10.07 0.78
CA ASP A 93 4.24 -11.52 0.98
C ASP A 93 5.27 -12.39 0.24
N GLY A 94 6.31 -11.79 -0.34
CA GLY A 94 7.31 -12.49 -1.15
C GLY A 94 7.01 -12.55 -2.65
N ALA A 95 5.93 -11.94 -3.15
CA ALA A 95 5.59 -11.90 -4.58
C ALA A 95 5.39 -10.46 -5.14
N GLY A 96 6.08 -9.48 -4.54
CA GLY A 96 6.07 -8.08 -4.98
C GLY A 96 5.96 -7.12 -3.80
N THR A 97 7.10 -6.66 -3.26
CA THR A 97 7.12 -5.70 -2.15
C THR A 97 6.78 -4.30 -2.64
N TYR A 98 6.00 -3.55 -1.87
CA TYR A 98 5.73 -2.15 -2.13
C TYR A 98 5.52 -1.34 -0.84
N GLY A 99 5.75 -0.04 -0.93
CA GLY A 99 5.64 0.93 0.14
C GLY A 99 4.57 1.95 -0.17
N ALA A 100 3.86 2.39 0.86
CA ALA A 100 2.89 3.48 0.76
C ALA A 100 3.06 4.47 1.91
N GLU A 101 2.95 5.75 1.60
CA GLU A 101 2.99 6.84 2.57
C GLU A 101 1.69 7.62 2.55
N TRP A 102 1.19 7.95 3.74
CA TRP A 102 0.08 8.87 3.92
C TRP A 102 0.49 10.06 4.77
N LEU A 103 0.25 11.25 4.25
CA LEU A 103 0.27 12.49 5.02
C LEU A 103 -1.07 12.64 5.75
N ILE A 104 -1.01 12.87 7.05
CA ILE A 104 -2.15 13.16 7.92
C ILE A 104 -2.04 14.60 8.37
N PHE A 105 -3.10 15.39 8.12
CA PHE A 105 -3.15 16.78 8.52
C PHE A 105 -4.56 17.17 8.95
N GLY A 106 -4.68 17.73 10.16
CA GLY A 106 -5.98 18.10 10.72
C GLY A 106 -6.90 16.90 10.92
N ASN A 107 -7.92 16.78 10.08
CA ASN A 107 -8.91 15.69 10.08
C ASN A 107 -8.90 14.88 8.77
N SER A 108 -7.88 15.07 7.94
CA SER A 108 -7.80 14.50 6.60
C SER A 108 -6.49 13.76 6.39
N SER A 109 -6.46 12.90 5.39
CA SER A 109 -5.27 12.20 4.94
C SER A 109 -5.22 12.10 3.43
N ILE A 110 -4.01 12.06 2.86
CA ILE A 110 -3.76 11.81 1.44
C ILE A 110 -2.58 10.85 1.31
N ARG A 111 -2.63 9.93 0.33
CA ARG A 111 -1.47 9.10 0.00
C ARG A 111 -0.50 9.92 -0.86
N THR A 112 0.72 10.09 -0.37
CA THR A 112 1.77 10.87 -1.03
C THR A 112 2.73 9.99 -1.82
N ILE A 113 2.92 8.73 -1.41
CA ILE A 113 3.80 7.77 -2.07
C ILE A 113 3.07 6.43 -2.20
N LEU A 114 3.21 5.81 -3.37
CA LEU A 114 3.00 4.38 -3.62
C LEU A 114 4.13 3.93 -4.55
N THR A 115 4.95 2.97 -4.12
CA THR A 115 6.18 2.62 -4.84
C THR A 115 6.60 1.18 -4.62
N ASN A 116 7.22 0.56 -5.62
CA ASN A 116 7.98 -0.69 -5.52
C ASN A 116 9.48 -0.48 -5.85
N ASP A 117 9.92 0.78 -5.94
CA ASP A 117 11.34 1.12 -6.13
C ASP A 117 12.16 0.67 -4.91
N GLU A 118 13.09 -0.25 -5.14
CA GLU A 118 13.91 -0.86 -4.08
C GLU A 118 14.71 0.19 -3.29
N ASP A 119 15.26 1.20 -3.97
CA ASP A 119 16.06 2.23 -3.33
C ASP A 119 15.22 3.06 -2.36
N ILE A 120 13.99 3.42 -2.75
CA ILE A 120 13.04 4.10 -1.86
C ILE A 120 12.62 3.16 -0.72
N LEU A 121 12.35 1.88 -1.00
CA LEU A 121 11.97 0.91 0.03
C LEU A 121 13.07 0.74 1.10
N PHE A 122 14.33 0.60 0.71
CA PHE A 122 15.45 0.40 1.62
C PHE A 122 15.87 1.69 2.34
N LYS A 123 16.00 2.81 1.61
CA LYS A 123 16.55 4.06 2.17
C LYS A 123 15.52 4.92 2.88
N TYR A 124 14.28 4.96 2.39
CA TYR A 124 13.25 5.86 2.89
C TYR A 124 12.21 5.18 3.78
N PHE A 125 11.79 3.97 3.41
CA PHE A 125 10.90 3.13 4.23
C PHE A 125 11.66 2.29 5.26
N GLU A 126 13.00 2.35 5.28
CA GLU A 126 13.87 1.67 6.25
C GLU A 126 13.62 0.15 6.32
N MET A 127 13.33 -0.48 5.16
CA MET A 127 13.21 -1.92 5.10
C MET A 127 14.58 -2.56 5.38
N ASN A 128 14.72 -3.36 6.44
CA ASN A 128 15.96 -4.08 6.71
C ASN A 128 16.10 -5.26 5.72
N GLN A 129 17.33 -5.49 5.24
CA GLN A 129 17.69 -6.69 4.45
C GLN A 129 17.62 -7.97 5.30
#